data_AF-A0AAP0H072-F1
#
_entry.id   AF-A0AAP0H072-F1
#
_cell.length_a   1.000
_cell.length_b   1.000
_cell.length_c   1.000
_cell.angle_alpha   90.00
_cell.angle_beta   90.00
_cell.angle_gamma   90.00
#
_symmetry.space_group_name_H-M   'P 1'
#
loop_
_entity.id
_entity.type
_entity.pdbx_description
1 polymer ?
#
loop_
_entity_poly.entity_id
_entity_poly.type
_entity_poly.pdbx_seq_one_letter_code
_entity_poly.pdbx_strand_id
1 'polypeptide(L)'
;MDKLDKFKLASSSFGERLMTGGVQMSRLVGTKMKEILQAPTPESKIVDEATSETMEEPNWGLNLRICAMINSEEFSGTEIVKAIKKKICSSKNAVSQRLSLDLLETCTSNCDKVFSEVASEKVLDDMVAMIQDVRTDQRNRSKAVQLIRAWGESEELMYLPVFRQTHMNLKTNGIPAGTQGGSPSPGHQSIESMVYEQPMPAPDRYPLPDIDLMGLENDATPYIYGGQSVEQKKELLLVGRNSLDLLSSILDSGMEPIPINDELTVSMLEKCKESLPLVQRIAETTTDDDILLFEALNLHDELEQVISRCSEIKSKVGPDPLDTVEPTESALTSEVKVQEESQISPTRKDENMEQVKTD
;
A
#
# COMPACT_ATOMS: atom_id res chain seq x y z
N MET A 1 45.73 -44.97 46.72
CA MET A 1 45.03 -43.81 46.15
C MET A 1 43.68 -44.26 45.59
N ASP A 2 42.73 -43.34 45.42
CA ASP A 2 41.56 -43.46 44.53
C ASP A 2 40.20 -43.98 45.04
N LYS A 3 39.81 -43.62 46.26
CA LYS A 3 38.37 -43.43 46.57
C LYS A 3 38.09 -42.11 47.30
N LEU A 4 39.05 -41.63 48.09
CA LEU A 4 38.92 -40.39 48.86
C LEU A 4 39.07 -39.13 47.98
N ASP A 5 39.90 -39.20 46.93
CA ASP A 5 40.13 -38.07 46.02
C ASP A 5 38.93 -37.81 45.08
N LYS A 6 38.20 -38.88 44.71
CA LYS A 6 37.00 -38.81 43.88
C LYS A 6 35.81 -38.13 44.59
N PHE A 7 35.72 -38.32 45.91
CA PHE A 7 34.69 -37.68 46.74
C PHE A 7 35.00 -36.19 46.99
N LYS A 8 36.29 -35.84 47.16
CA LYS A 8 36.71 -34.44 47.32
C LYS A 8 36.51 -33.63 46.05
N LEU A 9 36.77 -34.21 44.87
CA LEU A 9 36.56 -33.54 43.58
C LEU A 9 35.06 -33.34 43.25
N ALA A 10 34.20 -34.27 43.66
CA ALA A 10 32.75 -34.14 43.48
C ALA A 10 32.16 -33.06 44.41
N SER A 11 32.65 -32.96 45.65
CA SER A 11 32.19 -31.98 46.64
C SER A 11 32.57 -30.54 46.26
N SER A 12 33.73 -30.30 45.63
CA SER A 12 34.12 -28.95 45.20
C SER A 12 33.28 -28.47 44.01
N SER A 13 32.97 -29.37 43.05
CA SER A 13 32.13 -29.03 41.88
C SER A 13 30.68 -28.71 42.23
N PHE A 14 30.14 -29.33 43.29
CA PHE A 14 28.78 -29.08 43.76
C PHE A 14 28.67 -27.73 44.48
N GLY A 15 29.68 -27.37 45.29
CA GLY A 15 29.75 -26.07 45.96
C GLY A 15 29.88 -24.89 44.98
N GLU A 16 30.63 -25.06 43.89
CA GLU A 16 30.85 -24.03 42.87
C GLU A 16 29.59 -23.78 42.02
N ARG A 17 28.80 -24.82 41.76
CA ARG A 17 27.50 -24.75 41.06
C ARG A 17 26.39 -24.11 41.88
N LEU A 18 26.42 -24.25 43.21
CA LEU A 18 25.43 -23.63 44.09
C LEU A 18 25.67 -22.11 44.21
N MET A 19 26.94 -21.68 44.22
CA MET A 19 27.30 -20.26 44.26
C MET A 19 26.96 -19.51 42.96
N THR A 20 27.10 -20.17 41.80
CA THR A 20 26.70 -19.59 40.51
C THR A 20 25.18 -19.51 40.35
N GLY A 21 24.41 -20.48 40.88
CA GLY A 21 22.95 -20.43 40.91
C GLY A 21 22.39 -19.30 41.80
N GLY A 22 22.98 -19.07 42.97
CA GLY A 22 22.55 -18.00 43.90
C GLY A 22 22.81 -16.59 43.38
N VAL A 23 23.92 -16.37 42.67
CA VAL A 23 24.27 -15.06 42.08
C VAL A 23 23.38 -14.73 40.88
N GLN A 24 22.98 -15.72 40.09
CA GLN A 24 22.02 -15.52 38.99
C GLN A 24 20.60 -15.26 39.50
N MET A 25 20.12 -16.01 40.49
CA MET A 25 18.79 -15.77 41.08
C MET A 25 18.72 -14.41 41.79
N SER A 26 19.79 -14.00 42.50
CA SER A 26 19.87 -12.68 43.16
C SER A 26 19.91 -11.53 42.15
N ARG A 27 20.60 -11.70 41.00
CA ARG A 27 20.56 -10.72 39.91
C ARG A 27 19.16 -10.64 39.26
N LEU A 28 18.52 -11.77 38.99
CA LEU A 28 17.19 -11.80 38.34
C LEU A 28 16.07 -11.23 39.22
N VAL A 29 16.14 -11.47 40.52
CA VAL A 29 15.21 -10.89 41.50
C VAL A 29 15.53 -9.41 41.72
N GLY A 30 16.80 -9.04 41.74
CA GLY A 30 17.25 -7.65 41.85
C GLY A 30 16.85 -6.77 40.66
N THR A 31 16.93 -7.29 39.42
CA THR A 31 16.50 -6.56 38.23
C THR A 31 14.98 -6.41 38.16
N LYS A 32 14.22 -7.47 38.45
CA LYS A 32 12.75 -7.41 38.49
C LYS A 32 12.21 -6.52 39.62
N MET A 33 12.79 -6.56 40.82
CA MET A 33 12.36 -5.68 41.92
C MET A 33 12.74 -4.22 41.69
N LYS A 34 13.86 -3.96 41.00
CA LYS A 34 14.25 -2.60 40.61
C LYS A 34 13.27 -2.00 39.59
N GLU A 35 12.74 -2.81 38.68
CA GLU A 35 11.73 -2.41 37.69
C GLU A 35 10.35 -2.10 38.32
N ILE A 36 10.00 -2.77 39.43
CA ILE A 36 8.71 -2.58 40.13
C ILE A 36 8.69 -1.29 40.98
N LEU A 37 9.85 -0.79 41.41
CA LEU A 37 9.97 0.41 42.25
C LEU A 37 10.47 1.65 41.50
N GLN A 38 10.77 1.52 40.20
CA GLN A 38 11.24 2.64 39.39
C GLN A 38 10.06 3.56 39.05
N ALA A 39 10.17 4.83 39.41
CA ALA A 39 9.19 5.84 39.05
C ALA A 39 9.00 5.86 37.52
N PRO A 40 7.77 6.08 37.00
CA PRO A 40 7.52 6.09 35.57
C PRO A 40 8.44 7.10 34.88
N THR A 41 9.23 6.61 33.92
CA THR A 41 10.11 7.45 33.11
C THR A 41 9.28 8.45 32.30
N PRO A 42 9.82 9.62 31.91
CA PRO A 42 9.10 10.55 31.06
C PRO A 42 8.66 9.90 29.74
N GLU A 43 9.48 9.01 29.18
CA GLU A 43 9.17 8.18 28.01
C GLU A 43 7.96 7.26 28.26
N SER A 44 7.91 6.59 29.41
CA SER A 44 6.76 5.75 29.75
C SER A 44 5.49 6.57 29.90
N LYS A 45 5.57 7.76 30.51
CA LYS A 45 4.39 8.62 30.72
C LYS A 45 3.80 9.12 29.42
N ILE A 46 4.63 9.57 28.48
CA ILE A 46 4.13 10.07 27.20
C ILE A 46 3.58 8.94 26.33
N VAL A 47 4.17 7.73 26.41
CA VAL A 47 3.61 6.54 25.75
C VAL A 47 2.27 6.17 26.39
N ASP A 48 2.14 6.24 27.71
CA ASP A 48 0.86 6.00 28.40
C ASP A 48 -0.22 7.00 27.97
N GLU A 49 0.15 8.28 27.76
CA GLU A 49 -0.75 9.31 27.25
C GLU A 49 -1.17 9.04 25.80
N ALA A 50 -0.21 8.73 24.92
CA ALA A 50 -0.47 8.44 23.50
C ALA A 50 -1.30 7.16 23.27
N THR A 51 -1.27 6.25 24.24
CA THR A 51 -1.91 4.93 24.14
C THR A 51 -2.96 4.71 25.24
N SER A 52 -3.57 5.81 25.70
CA SER A 52 -4.61 5.77 26.73
C SER A 52 -5.80 4.92 26.28
N GLU A 53 -6.32 4.10 27.18
CA GLU A 53 -7.48 3.25 26.90
C GLU A 53 -8.79 4.02 26.70
N THR A 54 -8.82 5.30 27.08
CA THR A 54 -9.99 6.17 26.91
C THR A 54 -10.07 6.81 25.52
N MET A 55 -9.07 6.61 24.67
CA MET A 55 -9.00 7.19 23.33
C MET A 55 -9.59 6.25 22.29
N GLU A 56 -10.43 6.76 21.39
CA GLU A 56 -10.98 5.96 20.29
C GLU A 56 -10.04 5.89 19.09
N GLU A 57 -9.22 6.91 18.87
CA GLU A 57 -8.35 7.05 17.70
C GLU A 57 -6.90 7.42 18.09
N PRO A 58 -5.92 7.13 17.23
CA PRO A 58 -4.54 7.56 17.44
C PRO A 58 -4.44 9.08 17.51
N ASN A 59 -3.76 9.60 18.54
CA ASN A 59 -3.40 11.02 18.58
C ASN A 59 -2.16 11.24 17.72
N TRP A 60 -2.38 11.43 16.42
CA TRP A 60 -1.30 11.64 15.44
C TRP A 60 -0.38 12.80 15.81
N GLY A 61 -0.93 13.89 16.35
CA GLY A 61 -0.13 15.02 16.83
C GLY A 61 0.85 14.63 17.93
N LEU A 62 0.41 13.83 18.91
CA LEU A 62 1.29 13.33 19.97
C LEU A 62 2.26 12.25 19.46
N ASN A 63 1.82 11.36 18.57
CA ASN A 63 2.68 10.31 17.99
C ASN A 63 3.83 10.93 17.17
N LEU A 64 3.54 11.91 16.32
CA LEU A 64 4.54 12.64 15.55
C LEU A 64 5.46 13.47 16.45
N ARG A 65 4.92 14.05 17.53
CA ARG A 65 5.74 14.72 18.55
C ARG A 65 6.72 13.76 19.20
N ILE A 66 6.29 12.54 19.57
CA ILE A 66 7.18 11.50 20.11
C ILE A 66 8.30 11.19 19.11
N CYS A 67 7.97 11.04 17.82
CA CYS A 67 8.98 10.83 16.77
C CYS A 67 9.98 11.99 16.70
N ALA A 68 9.51 13.24 16.76
CA ALA A 68 10.36 14.42 16.80
C ALA A 68 11.32 14.42 18.02
N MET A 69 10.82 14.02 19.20
CA MET A 69 11.65 13.92 20.42
C MET A 69 12.67 12.78 20.36
N ILE A 70 12.36 11.67 19.68
CA ILE A 70 13.33 10.60 19.41
C ILE A 70 14.42 11.12 18.46
N ASN A 71 14.02 11.79 17.38
CA ASN A 71 14.93 12.29 16.35
C ASN A 71 15.83 13.45 16.87
N SER A 72 15.35 14.25 17.82
CA SER A 72 16.15 15.26 18.51
C SER A 72 17.01 14.72 19.67
N GLU A 73 16.95 13.40 19.92
CA GLU A 73 17.61 12.72 21.03
C GLU A 73 17.19 13.25 22.42
N GLU A 74 16.04 13.93 22.52
CA GLU A 74 15.40 14.31 23.79
C GLU A 74 14.90 13.07 24.53
N PHE A 75 14.35 12.09 23.78
CA PHE A 75 13.99 10.78 24.30
C PHE A 75 14.82 9.67 23.69
N SER A 76 15.16 8.68 24.52
CA SER A 76 15.80 7.46 24.05
C SER A 76 14.80 6.61 23.28
N GLY A 77 15.10 6.33 22.00
CA GLY A 77 14.32 5.40 21.19
C GLY A 77 14.16 4.03 21.86
N THR A 78 15.21 3.51 22.51
CA THR A 78 15.18 2.26 23.27
C THR A 78 14.14 2.29 24.40
N GLU A 79 14.09 3.37 25.18
CA GLU A 79 13.16 3.49 26.31
C GLU A 79 11.71 3.69 25.84
N ILE A 80 11.50 4.42 24.73
CA ILE A 80 10.19 4.51 24.08
C ILE A 80 9.74 3.14 23.56
N VAL A 81 10.60 2.40 22.86
CA VAL A 81 10.28 1.07 22.35
C VAL A 81 9.97 0.08 23.48
N LYS A 82 10.71 0.12 24.60
CA LYS A 82 10.39 -0.67 25.80
C LYS A 82 9.03 -0.33 26.38
N ALA A 83 8.71 0.96 26.48
CA ALA A 83 7.40 1.40 26.97
C ALA A 83 6.27 0.92 26.05
N ILE A 84 6.42 1.06 24.73
CA ILE A 84 5.46 0.56 23.74
C ILE A 84 5.31 -0.96 23.85
N LYS A 85 6.42 -1.70 23.88
CA LYS A 85 6.44 -3.16 24.07
C LYS A 85 5.69 -3.57 25.33
N LYS A 86 5.90 -2.86 26.45
CA LYS A 86 5.20 -3.14 27.70
C LYS A 86 3.68 -3.03 27.52
N LYS A 87 3.19 -2.06 26.75
CA LYS A 87 1.76 -1.88 26.46
C LYS A 87 1.21 -2.98 25.56
N ILE A 88 1.97 -3.39 24.54
CA ILE A 88 1.65 -4.55 23.67
C ILE A 88 1.48 -5.82 24.52
N CYS A 89 2.42 -6.11 25.44
CA CYS A 89 2.44 -7.36 26.21
C CYS A 89 1.56 -7.37 27.46
N SER A 90 1.52 -6.25 28.19
CA SER A 90 1.00 -6.21 29.56
C SER A 90 -0.37 -5.55 29.66
N SER A 91 -0.80 -4.83 28.62
CA SER A 91 -2.12 -4.21 28.63
C SER A 91 -3.20 -5.26 28.43
N LYS A 92 -4.18 -5.27 29.32
CA LYS A 92 -5.41 -6.08 29.16
C LYS A 92 -6.44 -5.39 28.25
N ASN A 93 -6.16 -4.15 27.88
CA ASN A 93 -7.09 -3.32 27.12
C ASN A 93 -6.73 -3.37 25.63
N ALA A 94 -7.67 -3.86 24.82
CA ALA A 94 -7.51 -3.98 23.38
C ALA A 94 -7.25 -2.64 22.68
N VAL A 95 -7.88 -1.56 23.15
CA VAL A 95 -7.67 -0.21 22.61
C VAL A 95 -6.24 0.24 22.85
N SER A 96 -5.75 0.11 24.08
CA SER A 96 -4.39 0.50 24.42
C SER A 96 -3.33 -0.31 23.65
N GLN A 97 -3.55 -1.63 23.47
CA GLN A 97 -2.70 -2.45 22.61
C GLN A 97 -2.70 -1.98 21.16
N ARG A 98 -3.88 -1.67 20.60
CA ARG A 98 -4.02 -1.16 19.23
C ARG A 98 -3.24 0.14 19.04
N LEU A 99 -3.50 1.12 19.89
CA LEU A 99 -2.83 2.42 19.84
C LEU A 99 -1.31 2.29 20.02
N SER A 100 -0.86 1.28 20.78
CA SER A 100 0.57 0.98 20.93
C SER A 100 1.18 0.42 19.64
N LEU A 101 0.44 -0.43 18.90
CA LEU A 101 0.88 -0.90 17.58
C LEU A 101 0.90 0.25 16.55
N ASP A 102 -0.07 1.15 16.59
CA ASP A 102 -0.12 2.34 15.72
C ASP A 102 1.02 3.32 16.04
N LEU A 103 1.34 3.53 17.32
CA LEU A 103 2.49 4.32 17.74
C LEU A 103 3.81 3.65 17.32
N LEU A 104 3.93 2.33 17.47
CA LEU A 104 5.11 1.59 17.03
C LEU A 104 5.36 1.76 15.53
N GLU A 105 4.32 1.60 14.71
CA GLU A 105 4.37 1.79 13.25
C GLU A 105 4.81 3.21 12.90
N THR A 106 4.23 4.22 13.55
CA THR A 106 4.60 5.62 13.37
C THR A 106 6.08 5.84 13.69
N CYS A 107 6.57 5.36 14.85
CA CYS A 107 7.97 5.51 15.23
C CYS A 107 8.91 4.79 14.26
N THR A 108 8.58 3.57 13.81
CA THR A 108 9.42 2.86 12.83
C THR A 108 9.46 3.56 11.47
N SER A 109 8.40 4.27 11.09
CA SER A 109 8.32 4.94 9.78
C SER A 109 8.98 6.32 9.76
N ASN A 110 9.22 6.92 10.92
CA ASN A 110 9.69 8.31 11.04
C ASN A 110 11.04 8.46 11.75
N CYS A 111 11.61 7.37 12.28
CA CYS A 111 12.84 7.42 13.08
C CYS A 111 13.83 6.32 12.65
N ASP A 112 14.96 6.72 12.05
CA ASP A 112 15.96 5.81 11.46
C ASP A 112 16.45 4.69 12.40
N LYS A 113 16.62 5.01 13.69
CA LYS A 113 17.19 4.07 14.68
C LYS A 113 16.14 3.13 15.30
N VAL A 114 14.85 3.37 15.10
CA VAL A 114 13.81 2.63 15.84
C VAL A 114 13.75 1.16 15.40
N PHE A 115 14.01 0.83 14.14
CA PHE A 115 14.05 -0.57 13.70
C PHE A 115 15.13 -1.39 14.42
N SER A 116 16.31 -0.82 14.67
CA SER A 116 17.35 -1.50 15.46
C SER A 116 16.95 -1.69 16.92
N GLU A 117 16.20 -0.73 17.50
CA GLU A 117 15.69 -0.86 18.87
C GLU A 117 14.57 -1.91 18.97
N VAL A 118 13.68 -1.99 17.98
CA VAL A 118 12.64 -3.02 17.87
C VAL A 118 13.26 -4.43 17.83
N ALA A 119 14.36 -4.57 17.07
CA ALA A 119 15.12 -5.81 16.98
C ALA A 119 15.84 -6.14 18.30
N SER A 120 16.54 -5.17 18.91
CA SER A 120 17.34 -5.37 20.12
C SER A 120 16.45 -5.70 21.34
N GLU A 121 15.30 -5.04 21.46
CA GLU A 121 14.33 -5.25 22.54
C GLU A 121 13.42 -6.45 22.30
N LYS A 122 13.60 -7.19 21.20
CA LYS A 122 12.85 -8.41 20.86
C LYS A 122 11.33 -8.19 20.80
N VAL A 123 10.90 -7.04 20.27
CA VAL A 123 9.47 -6.71 20.16
C VAL A 123 8.73 -7.71 19.26
N LEU A 124 9.41 -8.21 18.22
CA LEU A 124 8.88 -9.23 17.31
C LEU A 124 8.45 -10.52 18.04
N ASP A 125 9.22 -10.98 19.04
CA ASP A 125 8.89 -12.18 19.81
C ASP A 125 7.56 -12.01 20.56
N ASP A 126 7.35 -10.82 21.15
CA ASP A 126 6.12 -10.50 21.87
C ASP A 126 4.93 -10.30 20.94
N MET A 127 5.15 -9.71 19.76
CA MET A 127 4.11 -9.61 18.73
C MET A 127 3.69 -11.01 18.24
N VAL A 128 4.64 -11.93 18.07
CA VAL A 128 4.34 -13.33 17.75
C VAL A 128 3.53 -13.99 18.86
N ALA A 129 3.90 -13.76 20.14
CA ALA A 129 3.13 -14.27 21.28
C ALA A 129 1.69 -13.69 21.30
N MET A 130 1.54 -12.40 21.03
CA MET A 130 0.23 -11.74 20.89
C MET A 130 -0.62 -12.36 19.79
N ILE A 131 -0.02 -12.66 18.63
CA ILE A 131 -0.71 -13.29 17.48
C ILE A 131 -1.23 -14.69 17.81
N GLN A 132 -0.45 -15.43 18.61
CA GLN A 132 -0.77 -16.80 19.04
C GLN A 132 -1.79 -16.83 20.19
N ASP A 133 -1.90 -15.77 20.99
CA ASP A 133 -2.90 -15.68 22.04
C ASP A 133 -4.30 -15.43 21.45
N VAL A 134 -5.14 -16.47 21.53
CA VAL A 134 -6.55 -16.45 21.09
C VAL A 134 -7.39 -15.44 21.87
N ARG A 135 -6.94 -15.00 23.05
CA ARG A 135 -7.62 -14.00 23.87
C ARG A 135 -7.36 -12.57 23.41
N THR A 136 -6.32 -12.35 22.61
CA THR A 136 -6.02 -11.04 22.03
C THR A 136 -7.11 -10.68 21.03
N ASP A 137 -7.52 -9.42 21.05
CA ASP A 137 -8.46 -8.86 20.07
C ASP A 137 -8.01 -9.13 18.62
N GLN A 138 -8.97 -9.54 17.78
CA GLN A 138 -8.69 -9.95 16.40
C GLN A 138 -8.08 -8.83 15.56
N ARG A 139 -8.46 -7.57 15.80
CA ARG A 139 -7.91 -6.41 15.08
C ARG A 139 -6.43 -6.22 15.45
N ASN A 140 -6.07 -6.40 16.72
CA ASN A 140 -4.69 -6.31 17.19
C ASN A 140 -3.83 -7.44 16.62
N ARG A 141 -4.33 -8.68 16.64
CA ARG A 141 -3.65 -9.82 16.01
C ARG A 141 -3.40 -9.57 14.52
N SER A 142 -4.41 -9.06 13.81
CA SER A 142 -4.32 -8.77 12.38
C SER A 142 -3.31 -7.66 12.08
N LYS A 143 -3.32 -6.57 12.87
CA LYS A 143 -2.35 -5.47 12.74
C LYS A 143 -0.93 -5.93 13.02
N ALA A 144 -0.70 -6.76 14.04
CA ALA A 144 0.61 -7.31 14.33
C ALA A 144 1.15 -8.19 13.18
N VAL A 145 0.29 -9.02 12.57
CA VAL A 145 0.65 -9.81 11.38
C VAL A 145 1.02 -8.91 10.21
N GLN A 146 0.24 -7.86 9.96
CA GLN A 146 0.49 -6.91 8.88
C GLN A 146 1.84 -6.21 9.05
N LEU A 147 2.15 -5.73 10.25
CA LEU A 147 3.44 -5.09 10.54
C LEU A 147 4.61 -6.05 10.34
N ILE A 148 4.55 -7.27 10.90
CA ILE A 148 5.63 -8.26 10.74
C ILE A 148 5.82 -8.62 9.26
N ARG A 149 4.74 -8.75 8.51
CA ARG A 149 4.81 -9.00 7.06
C ARG A 149 5.47 -7.84 6.33
N ALA A 150 4.99 -6.61 6.53
CA ALA A 150 5.54 -5.42 5.89
C ALA A 150 7.04 -5.26 6.17
N TRP A 151 7.46 -5.42 7.42
CA TRP A 151 8.87 -5.35 7.79
C TRP A 151 9.69 -6.53 7.27
N GLY A 152 9.11 -7.73 7.23
CA GLY A 152 9.79 -8.93 6.75
C GLY A 152 9.91 -9.03 5.22
N GLU A 153 9.09 -8.28 4.47
CA GLU A 153 9.11 -8.16 3.01
C GLU A 153 9.90 -6.93 2.53
N SER A 154 10.20 -5.97 3.43
CA SER A 154 10.96 -4.76 3.09
C SER A 154 12.43 -5.06 2.77
N GLU A 155 12.89 -4.56 1.61
CA GLU A 155 14.30 -4.60 1.20
C GLU A 155 15.18 -3.68 2.05
N GLU A 156 14.63 -2.57 2.56
CA GLU A 156 15.36 -1.62 3.39
C GLU A 156 15.83 -2.26 4.70
N LEU A 157 15.12 -3.29 5.20
CA LEU A 157 15.42 -3.97 6.45
C LEU A 157 16.30 -5.21 6.30
N MET A 158 16.92 -5.42 5.13
CA MET A 158 17.83 -6.57 4.91
C MET A 158 19.00 -6.64 5.90
N TYR A 159 19.43 -5.49 6.44
CA TYR A 159 20.49 -5.42 7.45
C TYR A 159 20.04 -5.93 8.84
N LEU A 160 18.73 -6.09 9.08
CA LEU A 160 18.14 -6.65 10.29
C LEU A 160 17.40 -7.97 9.94
N PRO A 161 18.13 -9.08 9.77
CA PRO A 161 17.56 -10.34 9.28
C PRO A 161 16.45 -10.93 10.18
N VAL A 162 16.35 -10.47 11.43
CA VAL A 162 15.32 -10.90 12.39
C VAL A 162 13.90 -10.62 11.89
N PHE A 163 13.66 -9.52 11.17
CA PHE A 163 12.34 -9.20 10.62
C PHE A 163 11.91 -10.23 9.58
N ARG A 164 12.76 -10.47 8.57
CA ARG A 164 12.53 -11.46 7.53
C ARG A 164 12.38 -12.87 8.11
N GLN A 165 13.24 -13.25 9.06
CA GLN A 165 13.18 -14.55 9.70
C GLN A 165 11.85 -14.75 10.46
N THR A 166 11.41 -13.75 11.22
CA THR A 166 10.15 -13.80 11.97
C THR A 166 8.96 -13.94 11.03
N HIS A 167 8.91 -13.15 9.96
CA HIS A 167 7.87 -13.26 8.93
C HIS A 167 7.82 -14.66 8.29
N MET A 168 8.97 -15.21 7.87
CA MET A 168 9.02 -16.56 7.29
C MET A 168 8.58 -17.65 8.29
N ASN A 169 8.96 -17.50 9.57
CA ASN A 169 8.53 -18.42 10.62
C ASN A 169 7.01 -18.38 10.82
N LEU A 170 6.39 -17.19 10.84
CA LEU A 170 4.93 -17.05 10.91
C LEU A 170 4.23 -17.68 9.70
N LYS A 171 4.77 -17.47 8.49
CA LYS A 171 4.23 -18.07 7.26
C LYS A 171 4.28 -19.59 7.28
N THR A 172 5.34 -20.17 7.85
CA THR A 172 5.53 -21.63 7.92
C THR A 172 4.69 -22.28 9.02
N ASN A 173 4.61 -21.64 10.19
CA ASN A 173 3.91 -22.19 11.35
C ASN A 173 2.38 -21.98 11.32
N GLY A 174 1.90 -21.09 10.45
CA GLY A 174 0.50 -20.71 10.35
C GLY A 174 0.04 -19.85 11.54
N ILE A 175 -0.92 -18.95 11.29
CA ILE A 175 -1.62 -18.25 12.37
C ILE A 175 -2.68 -19.23 12.89
N PRO A 176 -2.77 -19.48 14.21
CA PRO A 176 -3.79 -20.39 14.73
C PRO A 176 -5.17 -19.92 14.30
N ALA A 177 -5.80 -20.71 13.42
CA ALA A 177 -7.20 -20.61 13.12
C ALA A 177 -7.96 -20.82 14.43
N GLY A 178 -8.74 -19.84 14.85
CA GLY A 178 -9.55 -19.94 16.05
C GLY A 178 -10.44 -21.18 15.94
N THR A 179 -10.17 -22.18 16.78
CA THR A 179 -10.95 -23.40 16.89
C THR A 179 -12.37 -23.05 17.35
N GLN A 180 -13.32 -22.98 16.42
CA GLN A 180 -14.66 -23.48 16.72
C GLN A 180 -14.58 -25.01 16.68
N GLY A 181 -14.86 -25.64 17.82
CA GLY A 181 -14.75 -27.08 17.98
C GLY A 181 -15.79 -27.84 17.16
N GLY A 182 -15.35 -28.89 16.47
CA GLY A 182 -16.26 -29.87 15.86
C GLY A 182 -15.68 -30.80 14.78
N SER A 183 -14.77 -31.71 15.17
CA SER A 183 -14.44 -33.01 14.53
C SER A 183 -13.86 -33.06 13.09
N PRO A 184 -12.94 -34.00 12.77
CA PRO A 184 -12.28 -34.07 11.47
C PRO A 184 -13.01 -34.99 10.47
N SER A 185 -13.09 -34.59 9.20
CA SER A 185 -13.12 -35.55 8.09
C SER A 185 -12.45 -34.99 6.84
N PRO A 186 -11.78 -35.84 6.03
CA PRO A 186 -10.92 -35.42 4.95
C PRO A 186 -11.65 -35.43 3.60
N GLY A 187 -11.29 -34.47 2.74
CA GLY A 187 -11.38 -34.65 1.29
C GLY A 187 -12.17 -33.59 0.51
N HIS A 188 -11.44 -32.96 -0.41
CA HIS A 188 -11.86 -32.43 -1.72
C HIS A 188 -12.61 -31.08 -1.80
N GLN A 189 -11.83 -30.07 -2.20
CA GLN A 189 -12.01 -29.19 -3.37
C GLN A 189 -13.36 -28.44 -3.57
N SER A 190 -13.22 -27.12 -3.46
CA SER A 190 -13.69 -26.08 -4.39
C SER A 190 -15.18 -25.78 -4.57
N ILE A 191 -15.41 -24.46 -4.74
CA ILE A 191 -16.56 -23.73 -5.31
C ILE A 191 -17.59 -23.16 -4.32
N GLU A 192 -17.60 -21.83 -4.33
CA GLU A 192 -18.71 -20.88 -4.22
C GLU A 192 -20.02 -21.32 -3.56
N SER A 193 -20.44 -20.55 -2.55
CA SER A 193 -21.84 -20.29 -2.25
C SER A 193 -21.91 -18.88 -1.65
N MET A 194 -22.20 -17.87 -2.45
CA MET A 194 -23.56 -17.32 -2.62
C MET A 194 -24.25 -16.99 -1.30
N VAL A 195 -24.16 -15.69 -0.96
CA VAL A 195 -25.27 -14.76 -0.69
C VAL A 195 -26.48 -15.34 0.03
N TYR A 196 -26.69 -14.91 1.28
CA TYR A 196 -28.00 -14.51 1.80
C TYR A 196 -27.81 -13.73 3.11
N GLU A 197 -28.01 -12.41 3.08
CA GLU A 197 -28.77 -11.76 4.14
C GLU A 197 -29.43 -10.45 3.66
N GLN A 198 -30.66 -10.28 4.11
CA GLN A 198 -31.73 -9.44 3.58
C GLN A 198 -31.64 -7.98 4.13
N PRO A 199 -32.19 -6.97 3.44
CA PRO A 199 -31.87 -5.56 3.68
C PRO A 199 -32.63 -4.93 4.85
N MET A 200 -31.93 -4.14 5.67
CA MET A 200 -32.54 -3.20 6.62
C MET A 200 -32.61 -1.79 6.00
N PRO A 201 -33.67 -1.00 6.28
CA PRO A 201 -33.91 0.26 5.59
C PRO A 201 -33.04 1.41 6.12
N ALA A 202 -32.60 2.28 5.21
CA ALA A 202 -31.82 3.48 5.51
C ALA A 202 -32.71 4.64 6.01
N PRO A 203 -32.19 5.55 6.88
CA PRO A 203 -32.78 6.86 7.07
C PRO A 203 -32.24 7.88 6.04
N ASP A 204 -33.20 8.61 5.51
CA ASP A 204 -33.20 9.80 4.63
C ASP A 204 -31.88 10.49 4.21
N ARG A 205 -31.70 10.49 2.87
CA ARG A 205 -31.38 11.60 1.97
C ARG A 205 -30.20 12.54 2.29
N TYR A 206 -29.13 12.39 1.49
CA TYR A 206 -28.47 13.53 0.82
C TYR A 206 -28.22 13.18 -0.66
N PRO A 207 -28.42 14.13 -1.60
CA PRO A 207 -28.23 13.87 -3.03
C PRO A 207 -26.76 14.02 -3.43
N LEU A 208 -26.15 12.94 -3.92
CA LEU A 208 -24.94 12.98 -4.74
C LEU A 208 -25.34 12.72 -6.21
N PRO A 209 -24.79 13.45 -7.19
CA PRO A 209 -25.06 13.20 -8.60
C PRO A 209 -24.42 11.88 -9.06
N ASP A 210 -25.18 11.11 -9.84
CA ASP A 210 -24.80 9.84 -10.48
C ASP A 210 -23.50 9.96 -11.26
N ILE A 211 -22.51 9.13 -10.91
CA ILE A 211 -21.52 8.62 -11.86
C ILE A 211 -21.59 7.10 -11.81
N ASP A 212 -21.93 6.56 -12.96
CA ASP A 212 -22.16 5.16 -13.30
C ASP A 212 -20.93 4.29 -12.99
N LEU A 213 -21.00 3.46 -11.96
CA LEU A 213 -19.94 2.52 -11.60
C LEU A 213 -20.32 1.11 -12.06
N MET A 214 -20.04 0.83 -13.34
CA MET A 214 -20.09 -0.53 -13.87
C MET A 214 -18.74 -0.90 -14.48
N GLY A 215 -18.04 -1.85 -13.83
CA GLY A 215 -17.05 -2.71 -14.47
C GLY A 215 -15.58 -2.32 -14.33
N LEU A 216 -14.94 -2.75 -13.23
CA LEU A 216 -13.69 -3.51 -13.32
C LEU A 216 -13.44 -4.28 -12.01
N GLU A 217 -13.68 -5.58 -12.05
CA GLU A 217 -13.11 -6.53 -11.08
C GLU A 217 -11.67 -6.89 -11.49
N ASN A 218 -10.80 -7.07 -10.50
CA ASN A 218 -9.44 -7.64 -10.54
C ASN A 218 -8.34 -6.86 -11.29
N ASP A 219 -7.58 -6.04 -10.56
CA ASP A 219 -6.25 -6.45 -10.08
C ASP A 219 -5.80 -5.57 -8.90
N ALA A 220 -4.90 -6.08 -8.06
CA ALA A 220 -4.67 -5.64 -6.69
C ALA A 220 -4.03 -4.24 -6.52
N THR A 221 -4.65 -3.36 -5.70
CA THR A 221 -3.94 -2.41 -4.82
C THR A 221 -4.72 -2.16 -3.52
N PRO A 222 -4.33 -2.77 -2.37
CA PRO A 222 -5.02 -2.59 -1.10
C PRO A 222 -4.41 -1.43 -0.29
N TYR A 223 -4.44 -0.19 -0.78
CA TYR A 223 -4.08 1.00 0.02
C TYR A 223 -4.80 2.25 -0.51
N ILE A 224 -6.13 2.29 -0.36
CA ILE A 224 -6.92 3.47 -0.72
C ILE A 224 -7.74 3.88 0.49
N TYR A 225 -7.07 4.51 1.47
CA TYR A 225 -7.63 5.51 2.42
C TYR A 225 -6.62 5.98 3.49
N GLY A 226 -5.38 5.51 3.50
CA GLY A 226 -4.32 6.07 4.33
C GLY A 226 -3.63 7.22 3.61
N GLY A 227 -3.50 8.39 4.25
CA GLY A 227 -2.82 9.56 3.67
C GLY A 227 -1.40 9.19 3.22
N GLN A 228 -1.09 9.43 1.95
CA GLN A 228 0.26 9.25 1.40
C GLN A 228 1.19 10.34 1.98
N SER A 229 2.43 9.99 2.31
CA SER A 229 3.42 11.00 2.74
C SER A 229 3.73 11.97 1.59
N VAL A 230 4.20 13.17 1.93
CA VAL A 230 4.58 14.20 0.95
C VAL A 230 5.67 13.68 0.00
N GLU A 231 6.62 12.90 0.51
CA GLU A 231 7.69 12.27 -0.27
C GLU A 231 7.12 11.25 -1.26
N GLN A 232 6.17 10.42 -0.82
CA GLN A 232 5.51 9.45 -1.71
C GLN A 232 4.70 10.13 -2.81
N LYS A 233 4.00 11.21 -2.48
CA LYS A 233 3.28 12.03 -3.47
C LYS A 233 4.25 12.59 -4.52
N LYS A 234 5.41 13.12 -4.09
CA LYS A 234 6.46 13.64 -4.99
C LYS A 234 7.03 12.57 -5.91
N GLU A 235 7.32 11.37 -5.39
CA GLU A 235 7.78 10.24 -6.21
C GLU A 235 6.76 9.86 -7.28
N LEU A 236 5.47 9.79 -6.94
CA LEU A 236 4.41 9.49 -7.89
C LEU A 236 4.25 10.57 -8.97
N LEU A 237 4.33 11.86 -8.59
CA LEU A 237 4.34 12.97 -9.54
C LEU A 237 5.56 12.88 -10.47
N LEU A 238 6.74 12.56 -9.95
CA LEU A 238 7.97 12.41 -10.74
C LEU A 238 7.85 11.27 -11.76
N VAL A 239 7.26 10.14 -11.38
CA VAL A 239 7.00 9.01 -12.30
C VAL A 239 6.06 9.43 -13.42
N GLY A 240 4.98 10.15 -13.09
CA GLY A 240 4.06 10.73 -14.08
C GLY A 240 4.78 11.70 -15.02
N ARG A 241 5.63 12.58 -14.47
CA ARG A 241 6.40 13.56 -15.24
C ARG A 241 7.38 12.91 -16.21
N ASN A 242 8.14 11.92 -15.74
CA ASN A 242 9.08 11.19 -16.59
C ASN A 242 8.39 10.49 -17.76
N SER A 243 7.20 9.92 -17.51
CA SER A 243 6.41 9.24 -18.54
C SER A 243 5.88 10.25 -19.58
N LEU A 244 5.38 11.39 -19.12
CA LEU A 244 4.94 12.52 -19.95
C LEU A 244 6.08 13.06 -20.82
N ASP A 245 7.24 13.34 -20.22
CA ASP A 245 8.37 13.96 -20.92
C ASP A 245 8.90 13.03 -22.03
N LEU A 246 8.99 11.72 -21.73
CA LEU A 246 9.42 10.73 -22.71
C LEU A 246 8.40 10.58 -23.85
N LEU A 247 7.10 10.49 -23.53
CA LEU A 247 6.05 10.41 -24.54
C LEU A 247 6.02 11.67 -25.41
N SER A 248 6.09 12.85 -24.81
CA SER A 248 6.14 14.12 -25.53
C SER A 248 7.37 14.21 -26.44
N SER A 249 8.54 13.79 -25.94
CA SER A 249 9.76 13.73 -26.75
C SER A 249 9.64 12.78 -27.95
N ILE A 250 8.91 11.67 -27.81
CA ILE A 250 8.65 10.75 -28.93
C ILE A 250 7.73 11.42 -29.96
N LEU A 251 6.66 12.09 -29.50
CA LEU A 251 5.70 12.77 -30.38
C LEU A 251 6.32 13.96 -31.12
N ASP A 252 7.29 14.64 -30.49
CA ASP A 252 7.96 15.81 -31.06
C ASP A 252 9.31 15.48 -31.73
N SER A 253 9.66 14.18 -31.85
CA SER A 253 10.90 13.70 -32.47
C SER A 253 11.03 14.04 -33.97
N GLY A 254 9.97 14.53 -34.61
CA GLY A 254 9.98 14.93 -36.02
C GLY A 254 10.11 13.76 -37.01
N MET A 255 9.89 12.52 -36.55
CA MET A 255 9.91 11.32 -37.37
C MET A 255 8.61 11.18 -38.18
N GLU A 256 8.70 11.04 -39.51
CA GLU A 256 7.58 10.63 -40.36
C GLU A 256 7.80 9.19 -40.88
N PRO A 257 6.89 8.24 -40.59
CA PRO A 257 5.71 8.37 -39.71
C PRO A 257 6.09 8.39 -38.22
N ILE A 258 5.28 9.07 -37.40
CA ILE A 258 5.40 9.03 -35.94
C ILE A 258 5.22 7.58 -35.49
N PRO A 259 6.11 7.01 -34.65
CA PRO A 259 6.08 5.62 -34.21
C PRO A 259 4.95 5.37 -33.19
N ILE A 260 3.71 5.70 -33.55
CA ILE A 260 2.57 5.68 -32.63
C ILE A 260 2.12 4.27 -32.24
N ASN A 261 2.45 3.29 -33.08
CA ASN A 261 2.18 1.87 -32.83
C ASN A 261 3.40 1.12 -32.26
N ASP A 262 4.53 1.81 -32.05
CA ASP A 262 5.71 1.17 -31.45
C ASP A 262 5.42 0.81 -30.00
N GLU A 263 5.95 -0.35 -29.59
CA GLU A 263 5.77 -0.92 -28.24
C GLU A 263 6.12 0.09 -27.14
N LEU A 264 7.16 0.90 -27.35
CA LEU A 264 7.57 1.94 -26.41
C LEU A 264 6.52 3.05 -26.30
N THR A 265 6.00 3.55 -27.41
CA THR A 265 5.00 4.64 -27.44
C THR A 265 3.69 4.18 -26.81
N VAL A 266 3.26 2.95 -27.13
CA VAL A 266 2.06 2.33 -26.53
C VAL A 266 2.26 2.13 -25.03
N SER A 267 3.43 1.65 -24.59
CA SER A 267 3.73 1.45 -23.16
C SER A 267 3.77 2.76 -22.38
N MET A 268 4.37 3.82 -22.94
CA MET A 268 4.42 5.13 -22.26
C MET A 268 3.06 5.81 -22.23
N LEU A 269 2.24 5.65 -23.27
CA LEU A 269 0.85 6.11 -23.28
C LEU A 269 0.03 5.43 -22.18
N GLU A 270 0.21 4.12 -21.97
CA GLU A 270 -0.49 3.40 -20.90
C GLU A 270 -0.05 3.90 -19.52
N LYS A 271 1.25 4.10 -19.31
CA LYS A 271 1.78 4.68 -18.06
C LYS A 271 1.26 6.09 -17.79
N CYS A 272 1.06 6.91 -18.83
CA CYS A 272 0.45 8.24 -18.68
C CYS A 272 -1.03 8.14 -18.26
N LYS A 273 -1.76 7.13 -18.73
CA LYS A 273 -3.15 6.90 -18.28
C LYS A 273 -3.22 6.37 -16.86
N GLU A 274 -2.31 5.47 -16.48
CA GLU A 274 -2.20 4.93 -15.12
C GLU A 274 -1.82 6.01 -14.11
N SER A 275 -0.97 6.98 -14.50
CA SER A 275 -0.60 8.09 -13.62
C SER A 275 -1.73 9.10 -13.42
N LEU A 276 -2.64 9.27 -14.39
CA LEU A 276 -3.74 10.25 -14.33
C LEU A 276 -4.59 10.19 -13.04
N PRO A 277 -5.22 9.05 -12.68
CA PRO A 277 -6.02 8.95 -11.46
C PRO A 277 -5.19 9.06 -10.18
N LEU A 278 -3.89 8.75 -10.24
CA LEU A 278 -2.98 8.91 -9.11
C LEU A 278 -2.67 10.39 -8.86
N VAL A 279 -2.33 11.14 -9.92
CA VAL A 279 -2.08 12.58 -9.84
C VAL A 279 -3.33 13.33 -9.40
N GLN A 280 -4.52 12.95 -9.91
CA GLN A 280 -5.79 13.52 -9.48
C GLN A 280 -6.02 13.31 -7.97
N ARG A 281 -5.81 12.08 -7.48
CA ARG A 281 -5.93 11.78 -6.04
C ARG A 281 -4.92 12.58 -5.22
N ILE A 282 -3.70 12.78 -5.72
CA ILE A 282 -2.69 13.61 -5.04
C ILE A 282 -3.18 15.04 -4.93
N ALA A 283 -3.77 15.62 -5.98
CA ALA A 283 -4.36 16.96 -5.93
C ALA A 283 -5.52 17.04 -4.93
N GLU A 284 -6.43 16.07 -4.93
CA GLU A 284 -7.58 16.03 -4.01
C GLU A 284 -7.19 15.86 -2.53
N THR A 285 -6.06 15.19 -2.27
CA THR A 285 -5.59 14.88 -0.90
C THR A 285 -4.50 15.82 -0.41
N THR A 286 -4.12 16.84 -1.19
CA THR A 286 -3.10 17.82 -0.80
C THR A 286 -3.79 19.11 -0.38
N THR A 287 -3.69 19.45 0.92
CA THR A 287 -4.38 20.60 1.51
C THR A 287 -3.45 21.62 2.17
N ASP A 288 -2.19 21.24 2.41
CA ASP A 288 -1.22 21.95 3.25
C ASP A 288 0.05 22.38 2.51
N ASP A 289 0.21 21.99 1.24
CA ASP A 289 1.33 22.35 0.36
C ASP A 289 0.82 22.84 -1.01
N ASP A 290 0.65 24.15 -1.14
CA ASP A 290 0.16 24.81 -2.36
C ASP A 290 1.08 24.58 -3.57
N ILE A 291 2.38 24.40 -3.33
CA ILE A 291 3.37 24.17 -4.40
C ILE A 291 3.15 22.78 -4.99
N LEU A 292 3.02 21.77 -4.11
CA LEU A 292 2.76 20.40 -4.52
C LEU A 292 1.39 20.26 -5.20
N LEU A 293 0.36 20.96 -4.68
CA LEU A 293 -0.96 20.99 -5.30
C LEU A 293 -0.90 21.59 -6.72
N PHE A 294 -0.20 22.71 -6.88
CA PHE A 294 -0.01 23.34 -8.18
C PHE A 294 0.74 22.41 -9.16
N GLU A 295 1.80 21.74 -8.69
CA GLU A 295 2.54 20.77 -9.48
C GLU A 295 1.66 19.59 -9.93
N ALA A 296 0.85 19.04 -9.03
CA ALA A 296 -0.08 17.96 -9.33
C ALA A 296 -1.14 18.36 -10.36
N LEU A 297 -1.76 19.54 -10.19
CA LEU A 297 -2.76 20.05 -11.13
C LEU A 297 -2.15 20.32 -12.51
N ASN A 298 -0.97 20.95 -12.56
CA ASN A 298 -0.29 21.21 -13.82
C ASN A 298 0.10 19.91 -14.55
N LEU A 299 0.62 18.92 -13.81
CA LEU A 299 0.96 17.62 -14.38
C LEU A 299 -0.29 16.87 -14.88
N HIS A 300 -1.41 16.95 -14.16
CA HIS A 300 -2.68 16.36 -14.58
C HIS A 300 -3.12 16.91 -15.94
N ASP A 301 -3.14 18.23 -16.09
CA ASP A 301 -3.54 18.89 -17.34
C ASP A 301 -2.61 18.54 -18.52
N GLU A 302 -1.30 18.48 -18.28
CA GLU A 302 -0.32 18.08 -19.30
C GLU A 302 -0.48 16.60 -19.72
N LEU A 303 -0.77 15.70 -18.76
CA LEU A 303 -1.04 14.30 -19.05
C LEU A 303 -2.33 14.13 -19.89
N GLU A 304 -3.41 14.83 -19.55
CA GLU A 304 -4.64 14.81 -20.36
C GLU A 304 -4.39 15.31 -21.79
N GLN A 305 -3.60 16.37 -21.93
CA GLN A 305 -3.25 16.94 -23.22
C GLN A 305 -2.45 15.96 -24.08
N VAL A 306 -1.41 15.31 -23.54
CA VAL A 306 -0.56 14.39 -24.31
C VAL A 306 -1.33 13.11 -24.70
N ILE A 307 -2.21 12.61 -23.81
CA ILE A 307 -3.06 11.44 -24.09
C ILE A 307 -4.05 11.77 -25.21
N SER A 308 -4.68 12.95 -25.17
CA SER A 308 -5.59 13.42 -26.21
C SER A 308 -4.87 13.56 -27.55
N ARG A 309 -3.68 14.16 -27.56
CA ARG A 309 -2.82 14.28 -28.75
C ARG A 309 -2.44 12.91 -29.34
N CYS A 310 -2.11 11.93 -28.51
CA CYS A 310 -1.86 10.56 -28.97
C CYS A 310 -3.10 9.95 -29.63
N SER A 311 -4.28 10.11 -29.05
CA SER A 311 -5.53 9.60 -29.62
C SER A 311 -5.84 10.23 -30.98
N GLU A 312 -5.59 11.53 -31.13
CA GLU A 312 -5.76 12.25 -32.40
C GLU A 312 -4.75 11.80 -33.47
N ILE A 313 -3.48 11.60 -33.12
CA ILE A 313 -2.49 11.12 -34.08
C ILE A 313 -2.82 9.69 -34.50
N LYS A 314 -3.28 8.85 -33.57
CA LYS A 314 -3.68 7.46 -33.85
C LYS A 314 -4.88 7.39 -34.80
N SER A 315 -5.85 8.30 -34.66
CA SER A 315 -7.00 8.37 -35.56
C SER A 315 -6.64 8.89 -36.96
N LYS A 316 -5.62 9.75 -37.08
CA LYS A 316 -5.12 10.27 -38.37
C LYS A 316 -4.26 9.25 -39.14
N VAL A 317 -3.58 8.35 -38.44
CA VAL A 317 -2.71 7.34 -39.07
C VAL A 317 -3.51 6.17 -39.67
N GLY A 318 -4.74 5.88 -39.19
CA GLY A 318 -5.63 4.85 -39.75
C GLY A 318 -5.07 3.41 -39.65
N PRO A 319 -5.92 2.37 -39.68
CA PRO A 319 -5.44 0.99 -39.80
C PRO A 319 -4.95 0.74 -41.23
N ASP A 320 -3.71 0.26 -41.38
CA ASP A 320 -3.17 -0.25 -42.66
C ASP A 320 -3.92 -1.55 -43.04
N PRO A 321 -4.20 -1.83 -44.33
CA PRO A 321 -5.20 -2.78 -44.78
C PRO A 321 -4.63 -4.21 -44.88
N LEU A 322 -4.51 -4.90 -43.75
CA LEU A 322 -4.25 -6.35 -43.74
C LEU A 322 -5.00 -6.97 -42.56
N ASP A 323 -6.32 -7.11 -42.71
CA ASP A 323 -7.11 -8.22 -42.14
C ASP A 323 -8.59 -8.00 -42.50
N THR A 324 -8.98 -8.43 -43.69
CA THR A 324 -10.38 -8.71 -43.99
C THR A 324 -10.47 -10.18 -44.41
N VAL A 325 -10.60 -11.04 -43.41
CA VAL A 325 -11.08 -12.41 -43.61
C VAL A 325 -12.60 -12.30 -43.72
N GLU A 326 -13.12 -12.53 -44.92
CA GLU A 326 -14.56 -12.75 -45.16
C GLU A 326 -15.10 -13.89 -44.28
N PRO A 327 -16.41 -13.83 -43.98
CA PRO A 327 -17.23 -15.01 -44.25
C PRO A 327 -18.46 -14.68 -45.13
N THR A 328 -18.50 -15.38 -46.26
CA THR A 328 -19.66 -15.88 -47.02
C THR A 328 -20.73 -16.48 -46.08
N GLU A 329 -22.04 -16.55 -46.31
CA GLU A 329 -23.00 -16.59 -47.45
C GLU A 329 -24.41 -16.43 -46.78
N SER A 330 -25.52 -15.92 -47.35
CA SER A 330 -26.37 -16.45 -48.43
C SER A 330 -27.66 -15.56 -48.49
N ALA A 331 -28.02 -14.94 -49.61
CA ALA A 331 -29.08 -15.35 -50.58
C ALA A 331 -30.54 -15.00 -50.12
N LEU A 332 -31.50 -14.41 -50.87
CA LEU A 332 -31.73 -14.18 -52.31
C LEU A 332 -32.78 -13.05 -52.57
N THR A 333 -32.58 -12.34 -53.69
CA THR A 333 -33.51 -11.89 -54.76
C THR A 333 -34.69 -10.94 -54.53
N SER A 334 -34.69 -9.84 -55.32
CA SER A 334 -35.56 -9.71 -56.51
C SER A 334 -35.11 -8.56 -57.43
N GLU A 335 -34.85 -8.88 -58.71
CA GLU A 335 -34.66 -7.95 -59.83
C GLU A 335 -35.98 -7.25 -60.24
N VAL A 336 -35.89 -6.09 -60.93
CA VAL A 336 -36.39 -5.90 -62.31
C VAL A 336 -36.11 -4.46 -62.79
N LYS A 337 -35.59 -4.40 -64.02
CA LYS A 337 -35.24 -3.28 -64.91
C LYS A 337 -36.50 -2.59 -65.49
N VAL A 338 -36.39 -1.32 -65.92
CA VAL A 338 -36.87 -0.76 -67.22
C VAL A 338 -36.76 0.78 -67.23
N GLN A 339 -36.71 1.31 -68.45
CA GLN A 339 -36.11 2.51 -69.02
C GLN A 339 -37.19 3.25 -69.83
N GLU A 340 -37.28 4.59 -69.76
CA GLU A 340 -37.95 5.48 -70.76
C GLU A 340 -37.53 6.94 -70.44
N GLU A 341 -36.74 7.67 -71.25
CA GLU A 341 -37.14 8.53 -72.40
C GLU A 341 -38.32 9.49 -72.06
N SER A 342 -38.37 10.79 -72.38
CA SER A 342 -37.65 11.63 -73.35
C SER A 342 -38.12 13.12 -73.20
N GLN A 343 -37.33 14.07 -73.74
CA GLN A 343 -37.69 15.39 -74.30
C GLN A 343 -37.57 16.76 -73.57
N ILE A 344 -36.52 17.51 -74.00
CA ILE A 344 -36.49 18.83 -74.70
C ILE A 344 -36.90 20.14 -73.96
N SER A 345 -35.84 20.90 -73.60
CA SER A 345 -35.42 22.35 -73.72
C SER A 345 -36.36 23.40 -74.39
N PRO A 346 -36.07 24.75 -74.45
CA PRO A 346 -34.77 25.45 -74.23
C PRO A 346 -34.71 26.95 -73.74
N THR A 347 -33.47 27.40 -73.50
CA THR A 347 -32.82 28.72 -73.81
C THR A 347 -33.03 30.03 -73.01
N ARG A 348 -31.92 30.54 -72.43
CA ARG A 348 -31.11 31.75 -72.81
C ARG A 348 -29.96 31.90 -71.79
N LYS A 349 -28.66 31.70 -72.10
CA LYS A 349 -27.63 32.53 -72.79
C LYS A 349 -27.44 33.95 -72.22
N ASP A 350 -26.29 34.19 -71.59
CA ASP A 350 -25.14 35.02 -72.06
C ASP A 350 -23.97 34.79 -71.06
N GLU A 351 -22.81 34.20 -71.42
CA GLU A 351 -21.57 34.82 -71.97
C GLU A 351 -21.09 36.05 -71.15
N ASN A 352 -19.83 36.32 -70.80
CA ASN A 352 -18.46 35.79 -70.90
C ASN A 352 -17.63 36.76 -69.99
N MET A 353 -16.53 36.43 -69.32
CA MET A 353 -15.18 36.68 -69.85
C MET A 353 -14.11 36.47 -68.76
N GLU A 354 -13.06 35.83 -69.24
CA GLU A 354 -11.74 35.53 -68.68
C GLU A 354 -10.82 36.75 -68.55
N GLN A 355 -9.74 36.63 -67.73
CA GLN A 355 -8.42 37.32 -67.73
C GLN A 355 -8.06 37.84 -66.31
N VAL A 356 -7.04 37.31 -65.61
CA VAL A 356 -5.58 37.28 -65.82
C VAL A 356 -4.86 38.59 -65.45
N LYS A 357 -3.80 38.42 -64.63
CA LYS A 357 -2.63 39.29 -64.31
C LYS A 357 -2.76 40.31 -63.16
N THR A 358 -2.06 40.13 -62.04
CA THR A 358 -0.66 40.56 -61.75
C THR A 358 -0.36 42.01 -62.13
N ASP A 359 -0.39 42.93 -61.16
CA ASP A 359 0.78 43.57 -60.54
C ASP A 359 0.40 44.12 -59.15
#